data_AF-W7JG58-F1
#
_entry.id   AF-W7JG58-F1
#
_cell.length_a   1.000
_cell.length_b   1.000
_cell.length_c   1.000
_cell.angle_alpha   90.00
_cell.angle_beta   90.00
_cell.angle_gamma   90.00
#
_symmetry.space_group_name_H-M   'P 1'
#
loop_
_entity.id
_entity.type
_entity.pdbx_description
1 polymer ?
#
loop_
_entity_poly.entity_id
_entity_poly.type
_entity_poly.pdbx_seq_one_letter_code
_entity_poly.pdbx_strand_id
1 'polypeptide(L)'
;MWVNTSVGYDGDIYYIIVVNSFVHFVMYLYYYLSSVKFKVPIFAKACVTYLQMLQFLSIILPGFYVLFVRHYCPYPRKLVGLSFYYCISLLILFGNFALHTYIKPKKKTS
;
A
#
# COMPACT_ATOMS: atom_id res chain seq x y z
N MET A 1 11.63 3.44 6.88
CA MET A 1 12.23 4.36 5.91
C MET A 1 13.70 4.66 6.22
N TRP A 2 14.09 5.04 7.46
CA TRP A 2 15.48 5.41 7.79
C TRP A 2 16.54 4.35 7.44
N VAL A 3 16.27 3.07 7.75
CA VAL A 3 17.17 1.94 7.43
C VAL A 3 17.25 1.65 5.92
N ASN A 4 16.25 2.06 5.14
CA ASN A 4 16.23 1.87 3.69
C ASN A 4 17.05 2.95 2.98
N THR A 5 17.05 4.17 3.52
CA THR A 5 17.82 5.32 3.01
C THR A 5 19.32 5.18 3.30
N SER A 6 19.71 4.41 4.31
CA SER A 6 21.12 4.22 4.70
C SER A 6 21.88 3.18 3.87
N VAL A 7 21.20 2.37 3.05
CA VAL A 7 21.84 1.20 2.39
C VAL A 7 21.97 1.34 0.86
N GLY A 8 21.37 2.36 0.26
CA GLY A 8 21.58 2.70 -1.15
C GLY A 8 20.34 3.31 -1.78
N TYR A 9 20.53 4.39 -2.53
CA TYR A 9 19.48 5.03 -3.32
C TYR A 9 19.32 4.28 -4.65
N ASP A 10 18.51 3.23 -4.65
CA ASP A 10 18.14 2.53 -5.87
C ASP A 10 16.89 3.18 -6.51
N GLY A 11 16.81 3.19 -7.84
CA GLY A 11 15.71 3.85 -8.58
C GLY A 11 14.33 3.27 -8.23
N ASP A 12 14.30 1.99 -7.88
CA ASP A 12 13.12 1.26 -7.40
C ASP A 12 12.54 1.89 -6.11
N ILE A 13 13.42 2.30 -5.19
CA ILE A 13 13.01 2.92 -3.91
C ILE A 13 12.42 4.31 -4.15
N TYR A 14 12.98 5.08 -5.08
CA TYR A 14 12.45 6.40 -5.44
C TYR A 14 11.03 6.29 -6.01
N TYR A 15 10.81 5.33 -6.92
CA TYR A 15 9.47 5.05 -7.45
C TYR A 15 8.46 4.71 -6.35
N ILE A 16 8.83 3.83 -5.42
CA ILE A 16 7.97 3.45 -4.29
C ILE A 16 7.64 4.65 -3.40
N ILE A 17 8.61 5.53 -3.13
CA ILE A 17 8.40 6.73 -2.30
C ILE A 17 7.44 7.70 -3.00
N VAL A 18 7.64 7.97 -4.29
CA VAL A 18 6.78 8.89 -5.05
C VAL A 18 5.34 8.38 -5.11
N VAL A 19 5.14 7.10 -5.43
CA VAL A 19 3.80 6.49 -5.48
C VAL A 19 3.15 6.50 -4.09
N ASN A 20 3.90 6.17 -3.03
CA ASN A 20 3.40 6.24 -1.66
C ASN A 20 2.96 7.66 -1.29
N SER A 21 3.81 8.67 -1.50
CA SER A 21 3.50 10.06 -1.20
C SER A 21 2.30 10.56 -2.01
N PHE A 22 2.12 10.12 -3.25
CA PHE A 22 0.96 10.45 -4.08
C PHE A 22 -0.34 9.84 -3.54
N VAL A 23 -0.34 8.54 -3.21
CA VAL A 23 -1.51 7.89 -2.60
C VAL A 23 -1.86 8.54 -1.27
N HIS A 24 -0.85 8.87 -0.47
CA HIS A 24 -1.01 9.49 0.84
C HIS A 24 -1.52 10.93 0.74
N PHE A 25 -1.11 11.67 -0.29
CA PHE A 25 -1.68 12.98 -0.63
C PHE A 25 -3.18 12.87 -0.97
N VAL A 26 -3.57 11.90 -1.81
CA VAL A 26 -4.98 11.65 -2.16
C VAL A 26 -5.81 11.24 -0.93
N MET A 27 -5.24 10.44 -0.04
CA MET A 27 -5.87 10.03 1.21
C MET A 27 -6.12 11.21 2.16
N TYR A 28 -5.15 12.11 2.35
CA TYR A 28 -5.37 13.30 3.18
C TYR A 28 -6.31 14.30 2.54
N LEU A 29 -6.28 14.44 1.21
CA LEU A 29 -7.25 15.26 0.48
C LEU A 29 -8.67 14.74 0.70
N TYR A 30 -8.86 13.40 0.68
CA TYR A 30 -10.12 12.76 1.01
C TYR A 30 -10.59 13.10 2.43
N TYR A 31 -9.71 12.98 3.44
CA TYR A 31 -10.06 13.33 4.82
C TYR A 31 -10.37 14.81 5.00
N TYR A 32 -9.64 15.69 4.32
CA TYR A 32 -9.90 17.13 4.32
C TYR A 32 -11.29 17.42 3.77
N LEU A 33 -11.64 16.87 2.61
CA LEU A 33 -12.97 17.03 2.01
C LEU A 33 -14.09 16.46 2.89
N SER A 34 -13.83 15.35 3.58
CA SER A 34 -14.78 14.76 4.54
C SER A 34 -15.01 15.66 5.76
N SER A 35 -13.99 16.40 6.22
CA SER A 35 -14.11 17.34 7.34
C SER A 35 -14.87 18.62 6.97
N VAL A 36 -14.84 19.02 5.70
CA VAL A 36 -15.56 20.20 5.17
C VAL A 36 -17.07 19.92 4.96
N LYS A 37 -17.62 18.83 5.52
CA LYS A 37 -19.03 18.38 5.40
C LYS A 37 -19.53 18.17 3.97
N PHE A 38 -18.63 18.05 2.99
CA PHE A 38 -19.04 17.56 1.67
C PHE A 38 -19.48 16.10 1.80
N LYS A 39 -20.59 15.73 1.16
CA LYS A 39 -21.05 14.33 1.07
C LYS A 39 -20.07 13.55 0.19
N VAL A 40 -18.95 13.14 0.76
CA VAL A 40 -17.95 12.38 0.02
C VAL A 40 -18.53 10.98 -0.25
N PRO A 41 -18.70 10.58 -1.51
CA PRO A 41 -19.32 9.30 -1.84
C PRO A 41 -18.50 8.12 -1.29
N ILE A 42 -19.17 7.04 -0.90
CA ILE A 42 -18.53 5.79 -0.46
C ILE A 42 -17.51 5.27 -1.50
N PHE A 43 -17.73 5.58 -2.78
CA PHE A 43 -16.84 5.24 -3.90
C PHE A 43 -15.46 5.90 -3.80
N ALA A 44 -15.35 7.10 -3.22
CA ALA A 44 -14.07 7.75 -3.01
C ALA A 44 -13.24 7.02 -1.93
N LYS A 45 -13.89 6.52 -0.87
CA LYS A 45 -13.25 5.62 0.11
C LYS A 45 -12.74 4.34 -0.56
N ALA A 46 -13.52 3.80 -1.49
CA ALA A 46 -13.15 2.59 -2.24
C ALA A 46 -11.91 2.86 -3.08
N CYS A 47 -11.92 3.95 -3.85
CA CYS A 47 -10.81 4.34 -4.71
C CYS A 47 -9.50 4.49 -3.92
N VAL A 48 -9.52 5.19 -2.78
CA VAL A 48 -8.34 5.33 -1.91
C VAL A 48 -7.86 3.97 -1.40
N THR A 49 -8.78 3.08 -1.00
CA THR A 49 -8.46 1.73 -0.52
C THR A 49 -7.81 0.88 -1.61
N TYR A 50 -8.33 0.92 -2.85
CA TYR A 50 -7.75 0.23 -3.99
C TYR A 50 -6.38 0.77 -4.39
N LEU A 51 -6.20 2.10 -4.37
CA LEU A 51 -4.91 2.74 -4.64
C LEU A 51 -3.85 2.33 -3.61
N GLN A 52 -4.21 2.27 -2.32
CA GLN A 52 -3.33 1.81 -1.25
C GLN A 52 -2.91 0.35 -1.44
N MET A 53 -3.85 -0.54 -1.83
CA MET A 53 -3.54 -1.93 -2.12
C MET A 53 -2.63 -2.09 -3.34
N LEU A 54 -2.84 -1.28 -4.39
CA LEU A 54 -2.02 -1.29 -5.59
C LEU A 54 -0.58 -0.85 -5.31
N GLN A 55 -0.40 0.12 -4.40
CA GLN A 55 0.91 0.50 -3.90
C GLN A 55 1.62 -0.68 -3.20
N PHE A 56 0.95 -1.42 -2.33
CA PHE A 56 1.55 -2.59 -1.67
C PHE A 56 1.92 -3.69 -2.68
N LEU A 57 1.07 -3.97 -3.67
CA LEU A 57 1.37 -4.90 -4.76
C LEU A 57 2.61 -4.49 -5.55
N SER A 58 2.75 -3.19 -5.85
CA SER A 58 3.90 -2.64 -6.57
C SER A 58 5.21 -2.81 -5.79
N ILE A 59 5.16 -2.90 -4.46
CA ILE A 59 6.34 -3.15 -3.60
C ILE A 59 6.62 -4.67 -3.47
N ILE A 60 5.57 -5.50 -3.46
CA ILE A 60 5.66 -6.95 -3.32
C ILE A 60 6.29 -7.60 -4.57
N LEU A 61 5.93 -7.15 -5.77
CA LEU A 61 6.43 -7.73 -7.04
C LEU A 61 7.98 -7.70 -7.17
N PRO A 62 8.65 -6.54 -7.09
CA PRO A 62 10.12 -6.48 -7.13
C PRO A 62 10.76 -7.13 -5.90
N GLY A 63 10.15 -7.02 -4.71
CA GLY A 63 10.63 -7.69 -3.50
C GLY A 63 10.65 -9.22 -3.63
N PHE A 64 9.63 -9.81 -4.26
CA PHE A 64 9.56 -11.24 -4.56
C PHE A 64 10.64 -11.64 -5.57
N TYR A 65 10.81 -10.86 -6.64
CA TYR A 65 11.83 -11.11 -7.66
C TYR A 65 13.25 -11.12 -7.06
N VAL A 66 13.58 -10.13 -6.22
CA VAL A 66 14.88 -10.06 -5.54
C VAL A 66 15.12 -11.24 -4.58
N LEU A 67 14.08 -11.70 -3.88
CA LEU A 67 14.20 -12.82 -2.94
C LEU A 67 14.30 -14.20 -3.64
N PHE A 68 13.55 -14.42 -4.74
CA PHE A 68 13.47 -15.72 -5.42
C PHE A 68 14.47 -15.89 -6.56
N VAL A 69 14.77 -14.84 -7.34
CA VAL A 69 15.55 -14.96 -8.59
C VAL A 69 17.06 -14.88 -8.37
N ARG A 70 17.53 -14.65 -7.13
CA ARG A 70 18.92 -14.83 -6.70
C ARG A 70 19.95 -14.12 -7.61
N HIS A 71 19.64 -12.89 -7.99
CA HIS A 71 20.66 -12.01 -8.57
C HIS A 71 21.59 -11.52 -7.45
N TYR A 72 22.91 -11.48 -7.71
CA TYR A 72 23.91 -10.94 -6.79
C TYR A 72 23.72 -9.43 -6.60
N CYS A 73 22.69 -9.02 -5.86
CA CYS A 73 22.53 -7.64 -5.41
C CYS A 73 23.19 -7.49 -4.03
N PRO A 74 24.04 -6.46 -3.83
CA PRO A 74 24.65 -6.16 -2.53
C PRO A 74 23.66 -5.64 -1.48
N TYR A 75 22.36 -5.64 -1.78
CA TYR A 75 21.32 -5.13 -0.90
C TYR A 75 21.01 -6.12 0.24
N PRO A 76 20.82 -5.66 1.50
CA PRO A 76 20.56 -6.51 2.65
C PRO A 76 19.22 -7.22 2.51
N ARG A 77 19.28 -8.50 2.13
CA ARG A 77 18.11 -9.38 1.94
C ARG A 77 17.16 -9.43 3.14
N LYS A 78 17.69 -9.28 4.36
CA LYS A 78 16.88 -9.23 5.60
C LYS A 78 15.93 -8.03 5.62
N LEU A 79 16.36 -6.87 5.11
CA LEU A 79 15.57 -5.65 5.09
C LEU A 79 14.44 -5.72 4.05
N VAL A 80 14.75 -6.28 2.89
CA VAL A 80 13.77 -6.56 1.82
C VAL A 80 12.74 -7.58 2.29
N GLY A 81 13.18 -8.67 2.92
CA GLY A 81 12.30 -9.69 3.48
C GLY A 81 11.36 -9.18 4.57
N LEU A 82 11.85 -8.32 5.48
CA LEU A 82 11.02 -7.71 6.52
C LEU A 82 9.95 -6.78 5.92
N SER A 83 10.35 -5.95 4.95
CA SER A 83 9.43 -5.01 4.27
C SER A 83 8.38 -5.75 3.44
N PHE A 84 8.77 -6.85 2.80
CA PHE A 84 7.87 -7.74 2.07
C PHE A 84 6.81 -8.37 2.98
N TYR A 85 7.23 -8.93 4.12
CA TYR A 85 6.30 -9.49 5.11
C TYR A 85 5.32 -8.44 5.64
N TYR A 86 5.80 -7.23 5.91
CA TYR A 86 4.97 -6.13 6.37
C TYR A 86 3.93 -5.69 5.31
N CYS A 87 4.31 -5.62 4.04
CA CYS A 87 3.36 -5.28 2.97
C CYS A 87 2.29 -6.37 2.78
N ILE A 88 2.66 -7.65 2.92
CA ILE A 88 1.70 -8.77 2.83
C ILE A 88 0.66 -8.70 3.96
N SER A 89 1.09 -8.48 5.20
CA SER A 89 0.15 -8.43 6.33
C SER A 89 -0.85 -7.28 6.18
N LEU A 90 -0.38 -6.11 5.73
CA LEU A 90 -1.22 -4.97 5.42
C LEU A 90 -2.17 -5.24 4.25
N LEU A 91 -1.71 -5.92 3.20
CA LEU A 91 -2.55 -6.28 2.06
C LEU A 91 -3.68 -7.23 2.46
N ILE A 92 -3.43 -8.19 3.34
CA ILE A 92 -4.47 -9.09 3.88
C ILE A 92 -5.48 -8.31 4.74
N LEU A 93 -5.00 -7.38 5.57
CA LEU A 93 -5.84 -6.55 6.43
C LEU A 93 -6.77 -5.65 5.59
N PHE A 94 -6.20 -4.93 4.62
CA PHE A 94 -6.95 -4.05 3.72
C PHE A 94 -7.86 -4.83 2.77
N GLY A 95 -7.41 -6.00 2.29
CA GLY A 95 -8.24 -6.92 1.53
C GLY A 95 -9.48 -7.35 2.30
N ASN A 96 -9.32 -7.78 3.56
CA ASN A 96 -10.45 -8.11 4.43
C ASN A 96 -11.39 -6.92 4.66
N PHE A 97 -10.84 -5.72 4.87
CA PHE A 97 -11.64 -4.50 5.01
C PHE A 97 -12.43 -4.17 3.74
N ALA A 98 -11.81 -4.30 2.55
CA ALA A 98 -12.45 -4.07 1.27
C ALA A 98 -13.56 -5.10 1.00
N LEU A 99 -13.30 -6.39 1.25
CA LEU A 99 -14.30 -7.45 1.13
C LEU A 99 -15.51 -7.19 2.04
N HIS A 100 -15.26 -6.83 3.30
CA HIS A 100 -16.32 -6.61 4.28
C HIS A 100 -17.12 -5.31 4.02
N THR A 101 -16.48 -4.30 3.43
CA THR A 101 -17.12 -2.98 3.18
C THR A 101 -17.84 -2.92 1.84
N TYR A 102 -17.30 -3.56 0.79
CA TYR A 102 -17.82 -3.44 -0.58
C TYR A 102 -18.54 -4.70 -1.09
N ILE A 103 -18.11 -5.90 -0.68
CA ILE A 103 -18.64 -7.17 -1.21
C ILE A 103 -19.72 -7.79 -0.32
N LYS A 104 -19.66 -7.60 1.00
CA LYS A 104 -20.76 -7.97 1.91
C LYS A 104 -21.67 -6.75 2.13
N PRO A 105 -22.76 -6.57 1.36
CA PRO A 105 -23.84 -5.72 1.84
C PRO A 105 -24.30 -6.33 3.16
N LYS A 106 -24.31 -5.53 4.25
CA LYS A 106 -24.99 -5.94 5.48
C LYS A 106 -26.39 -6.38 5.07
N LYS A 107 -26.72 -7.66 5.20
CA LYS A 107 -28.13 -8.06 5.26
C LYS A 107 -28.69 -7.24 6.42
N LYS A 108 -29.56 -6.27 6.11
CA LYS A 108 -30.48 -5.76 7.12
C LYS A 108 -31.26 -6.99 7.55
N THR A 109 -30.93 -7.52 8.73
CA THR A 109 -31.82 -8.45 9.41
C THR A 109 -33.09 -7.64 9.70
N SER A 110 -34.13 -7.93 8.91
CA SER A 110 -35.49 -7.46 9.17
C SER A 110 -36.01 -8.07 10.46
#